data_AF-A0A2N8NPZ5-F1
#
_entry.id   AF-A0A2N8NPZ5-F1
#
_cell.length_a   1.000
_cell.length_b   1.000
_cell.length_c   1.000
_cell.angle_alpha   90.00
_cell.angle_beta   90.00
_cell.angle_gamma   90.00
#
_symmetry.space_group_name_H-M   'P 1'
#
loop_
_entity.id
_entity.type
_entity.pdbx_description
1 polymer ?
#
loop_
_entity_poly.entity_id
_entity_poly.type
_entity_poly.pdbx_seq_one_letter_code
_entity_poly.pdbx_strand_id
1 'polypeptide(L)'
;MNRPLSAALAMGALLLPLSLTACGTDTSEARPRSAGDERRKGADRSQLEARARAIGTSADMVYVIKVPGFVLAQQSVGVSGDDGFSGSYVFQGASRGKGGPVTVRAERGPRQDCPRTPARGGETCEREGELVFRTGDGEQRYELADGGHVITVSARPEEAERSLLREAARSVHRADDEELDRVLPPVRGRPMDMPPRGDLPSHGGGAPDNRPPEGSG
;
A
#
# COMPACT_ATOMS: atom_id res chain seq x y z
N MET A 1 8.46 29.54 -41.49
CA MET A 1 9.10 30.60 -40.68
C MET A 1 9.02 30.18 -39.21
N ASN A 2 9.99 30.27 -38.31
CA ASN A 2 11.43 30.55 -38.29
C ASN A 2 11.94 29.87 -37.00
N ARG A 3 13.09 29.18 -37.05
CA ARG A 3 13.91 28.92 -35.85
C ARG A 3 14.76 30.17 -35.58
N PRO A 4 15.30 30.31 -34.36
CA PRO A 4 16.75 30.43 -34.34
C PRO A 4 17.41 29.54 -33.26
N LEU A 5 18.50 28.90 -33.69
CA LEU A 5 19.64 28.52 -32.87
C LEU A 5 20.41 29.78 -32.49
N SER A 6 21.06 29.77 -31.31
CA SER A 6 22.30 30.52 -31.10
C SER A 6 23.30 29.67 -30.30
N ALA A 7 24.53 29.65 -30.83
CA ALA A 7 25.72 29.02 -30.30
C ALA A 7 26.71 30.10 -29.82
N ALA A 8 27.80 29.65 -29.18
CA ALA A 8 29.12 30.29 -28.91
C ALA A 8 29.42 30.47 -27.41
N LEU A 9 30.33 29.68 -26.82
CA LEU A 9 31.82 29.80 -26.80
C LEU A 9 32.34 30.90 -25.87
N ALA A 10 33.01 30.50 -24.77
CA ALA A 10 34.20 31.19 -24.26
C ALA A 10 34.99 30.30 -23.28
N MET A 11 36.24 30.05 -23.67
CA MET A 11 37.31 29.35 -22.98
C MET A 11 38.02 30.36 -22.07
N GLY A 12 38.34 30.00 -20.83
CA GLY A 12 39.04 30.89 -19.89
C GLY A 12 39.86 30.09 -18.87
N ALA A 13 41.09 29.73 -19.26
CA ALA A 13 42.09 29.12 -18.40
C ALA A 13 42.64 30.14 -17.39
N LEU A 14 42.67 29.77 -16.11
CA LEU A 14 43.58 30.39 -15.13
C LEU A 14 44.33 29.26 -14.41
N LEU A 15 45.62 29.17 -14.73
CA LEU A 15 46.64 28.46 -13.98
C LEU A 15 47.12 29.37 -12.84
N LEU A 16 47.25 28.83 -11.62
CA LEU A 16 48.32 29.19 -10.68
C LEU A 16 48.50 28.06 -9.64
N PRO A 17 49.76 27.66 -9.35
CA PRO A 17 50.11 26.52 -8.50
C PRO A 17 50.38 26.98 -7.06
N LEU A 18 49.91 26.21 -6.09
CA LEU A 18 50.37 26.30 -4.70
C LEU A 18 50.83 24.91 -4.26
N SER A 19 52.14 24.72 -4.35
CA SER A 19 52.87 23.62 -3.75
C SER A 19 52.88 23.79 -2.23
N LEU A 20 52.17 22.95 -1.50
CA LEU A 20 52.50 22.66 -0.10
C LEU A 20 52.89 21.18 0.02
N THR A 21 54.20 20.94 -0.03
CA THR A 21 54.83 19.75 0.54
C THR A 21 55.23 20.07 1.97
N ALA A 22 54.63 19.41 2.95
CA ALA A 22 55.27 19.17 4.25
C ALA A 22 54.68 17.92 4.91
N CYS A 23 55.57 16.97 5.19
CA CYS A 23 55.34 15.69 5.85
C CYS A 23 54.75 15.84 7.25
N GLY A 24 53.65 15.13 7.51
CA GLY A 24 53.29 14.67 8.84
C GLY A 24 53.39 13.15 8.84
N THR A 25 54.34 12.61 9.60
CA THR A 25 54.64 11.19 9.74
C THR A 25 53.43 10.37 10.17
N ASP A 26 53.18 9.28 9.43
CA ASP A 26 52.27 8.19 9.76
C ASP A 26 52.43 7.73 11.22
N THR A 27 51.34 7.84 11.98
CA THR A 27 51.09 6.90 13.08
C THR A 27 49.86 6.10 12.65
N SER A 28 50.13 4.88 12.19
CA SER A 28 49.13 3.90 11.78
C SER A 28 48.34 3.43 13.00
N GLU A 29 47.37 4.23 13.45
CA GLU A 29 46.26 3.70 14.21
C GLU A 29 45.23 3.17 13.23
N ALA A 30 45.07 1.85 13.24
CA ALA A 30 44.09 1.12 12.47
C ALA A 30 42.69 1.69 12.74
N ARG A 31 42.27 2.64 11.91
CA ARG A 31 40.89 3.07 11.83
C ARG A 31 40.10 1.84 11.36
N PRO A 32 39.12 1.35 12.13
CA PRO A 32 38.29 0.26 11.65
C PRO A 32 37.71 0.73 10.32
N ARG A 33 37.86 -0.10 9.29
CA ARG A 33 37.13 0.07 8.04
C ARG A 33 35.66 0.12 8.44
N SER A 34 35.08 1.33 8.45
CA SER A 34 33.63 1.47 8.50
C SER A 34 33.13 0.76 7.25
N ALA A 35 32.65 -0.46 7.46
CA ALA A 35 31.70 -1.08 6.58
C ALA A 35 30.53 -0.11 6.43
N GLY A 36 30.12 0.12 5.19
CA GLY A 36 28.93 0.91 4.91
C GLY A 36 29.19 1.98 3.86
N ASP A 37 29.41 1.52 2.64
CA ASP A 37 28.87 2.21 1.47
C ASP A 37 27.34 2.27 1.69
N GLU A 38 26.87 3.30 2.42
CA GLU A 38 25.47 3.54 2.77
C GLU A 38 24.71 4.06 1.53
N ARG A 39 24.75 3.26 0.47
CA ARG A 39 23.74 3.27 -0.58
C ARG A 39 22.47 2.76 0.08
N ARG A 40 21.67 3.68 0.66
CA ARG A 40 20.38 3.42 1.37
C ARG A 40 19.91 1.98 1.13
N LYS A 41 20.33 1.05 1.98
CA LYS A 41 19.89 -0.33 1.85
C LYS A 41 18.42 -0.30 2.23
N GLY A 42 17.55 -0.66 1.29
CA GLY A 42 16.15 -0.94 1.60
C GLY A 42 16.04 -1.93 2.77
N ALA A 43 14.89 -1.94 3.43
CA ALA A 43 14.67 -2.84 4.56
C ALA A 43 15.06 -4.28 4.21
N ASP A 44 15.73 -4.97 5.14
CA ASP A 44 16.10 -6.37 4.96
C ASP A 44 14.84 -7.25 4.87
N ARG A 45 14.85 -8.28 4.01
CA ARG A 45 13.69 -9.17 3.80
C ARG A 45 13.13 -9.74 5.10
N SER A 46 14.00 -10.12 6.04
CA SER A 46 13.57 -10.66 7.34
C SER A 46 12.84 -9.63 8.20
N GLN A 47 13.22 -8.36 8.10
CA GLN A 47 12.55 -7.24 8.76
C GLN A 47 11.17 -6.97 8.14
N LEU A 48 11.06 -7.05 6.81
CA LEU A 48 9.80 -6.90 6.10
C LEU A 48 8.82 -8.02 6.47
N GLU A 49 9.27 -9.26 6.53
CA GLU A 49 8.44 -10.36 7.01
C GLU A 49 8.02 -10.18 8.48
N ALA A 50 8.89 -9.65 9.34
CA ALA A 50 8.53 -9.35 10.72
C ALA A 50 7.45 -8.27 10.81
N ARG A 51 7.47 -7.27 9.92
CA ARG A 51 6.42 -6.25 9.82
C ARG A 51 5.09 -6.83 9.36
N ALA A 52 5.10 -7.71 8.36
CA ALA A 52 3.90 -8.42 7.91
C ALA A 52 3.30 -9.26 9.04
N ARG A 53 4.13 -10.04 9.74
CA ARG A 53 3.69 -10.85 10.88
C ARG A 53 3.15 -10.00 12.03
N ALA A 54 3.74 -8.82 12.28
CA ALA A 54 3.29 -7.92 13.34
C ALA A 54 1.88 -7.38 13.12
N ILE A 55 1.39 -7.32 11.88
CA ILE A 55 0.01 -6.97 11.57
C ILE A 55 -0.90 -8.19 11.36
N GLY A 56 -0.38 -9.41 11.44
CA GLY A 56 -1.17 -10.65 11.29
C GLY A 56 -1.29 -11.17 9.86
N THR A 57 -0.39 -10.77 8.95
CA THR A 57 -0.33 -11.31 7.58
C THR A 57 1.06 -11.88 7.27
N SER A 58 1.30 -12.30 6.03
CA SER A 58 2.59 -12.73 5.52
C SER A 58 2.99 -11.93 4.28
N ALA A 59 4.30 -11.81 4.03
CA ALA A 59 4.80 -10.95 2.94
C ALA A 59 4.31 -11.42 1.55
N ASP A 60 4.08 -12.72 1.37
CA ASP A 60 3.53 -13.33 0.14
C ASP A 60 2.04 -13.04 -0.10
N MET A 61 1.32 -12.57 0.92
CA MET A 61 -0.08 -12.14 0.84
C MET A 61 -0.22 -10.65 0.46
N VAL A 62 0.87 -9.88 0.42
CA VAL A 62 0.79 -8.45 0.10
C VAL A 62 0.75 -8.26 -1.41
N TYR A 63 -0.41 -7.82 -1.91
CA TYR A 63 -0.63 -7.47 -3.30
C TYR A 63 -0.84 -5.96 -3.44
N VAL A 64 -0.26 -5.39 -4.49
CA VAL A 64 -0.34 -3.96 -4.78
C VAL A 64 -0.84 -3.72 -6.20
N ILE A 65 -1.37 -2.52 -6.44
CA ILE A 65 -1.77 -2.04 -7.77
C ILE A 65 -0.95 -0.82 -8.17
N LYS A 66 -0.78 -0.63 -9.48
CA LYS A 66 -0.13 0.53 -10.08
C LYS A 66 -1.10 1.20 -11.05
N VAL A 67 -1.88 2.15 -10.52
CA VAL A 67 -2.83 2.95 -11.30
C VAL A 67 -2.44 4.43 -11.19
N PRO A 68 -2.29 5.16 -12.30
CA PRO A 68 -1.84 6.55 -12.27
C PRO A 68 -2.74 7.44 -11.40
N GLY A 69 -2.12 8.16 -10.47
CA GLY A 69 -2.80 9.06 -9.54
C GLY A 69 -3.45 8.38 -8.34
N PHE A 70 -3.50 7.05 -8.28
CA PHE A 70 -3.95 6.34 -7.09
C PHE A 70 -2.76 6.02 -6.20
N VAL A 71 -2.89 6.32 -4.91
CA VAL A 71 -1.88 5.98 -3.90
C VAL A 71 -2.52 5.19 -2.77
N LEU A 72 -1.76 4.26 -2.20
CA LEU A 72 -2.19 3.51 -1.03
C LEU A 72 -2.42 4.45 0.15
N ALA A 73 -3.60 4.35 0.74
CA ALA A 73 -3.93 5.01 1.98
C ALA A 73 -3.39 4.15 3.13
N GLN A 74 -2.17 4.41 3.61
CA GLN A 74 -1.44 3.49 4.51
C GLN A 74 -2.23 3.06 5.76
N GLN A 75 -3.08 3.92 6.31
CA GLN A 75 -3.92 3.60 7.46
C GLN A 75 -5.02 2.55 7.17
N SER A 76 -5.29 2.25 5.90
CA SER A 76 -6.24 1.20 5.49
C SER A 76 -5.60 -0.19 5.40
N VAL A 77 -4.26 -0.27 5.57
CA VAL A 77 -3.55 -1.54 5.52
C VAL A 77 -3.90 -2.38 6.75
N GLY A 78 -4.33 -3.62 6.50
CA GLY A 78 -4.70 -4.55 7.55
C GLY A 78 -4.91 -5.96 7.04
N VAL A 79 -5.38 -6.82 7.94
CA VAL A 79 -5.68 -8.22 7.64
C VAL A 79 -7.08 -8.35 7.06
N SER A 80 -7.20 -9.24 6.07
CA SER A 80 -8.48 -9.70 5.54
C SER A 80 -8.66 -11.19 5.81
N GLY A 81 -9.84 -11.59 6.30
CA GLY A 81 -10.06 -12.97 6.70
C GLY A 81 -9.12 -13.39 7.84
N ASP A 82 -8.51 -14.56 7.71
CA ASP A 82 -7.66 -15.14 8.75
C ASP A 82 -6.23 -14.56 8.75
N ASP A 83 -5.55 -14.56 7.59
CA ASP A 83 -4.16 -14.09 7.43
C ASP A 83 -3.92 -13.29 6.14
N GLY A 84 -5.00 -12.91 5.46
CA GLY A 84 -4.95 -12.19 4.20
C GLY A 84 -4.50 -10.73 4.34
N PHE A 85 -4.57 -10.01 3.24
CA PHE A 85 -4.17 -8.61 3.14
C PHE A 85 -5.32 -7.76 2.62
N SER A 86 -5.45 -6.53 3.13
CA SER A 86 -6.34 -5.51 2.59
C SER A 86 -5.64 -4.15 2.56
N GLY A 87 -5.93 -3.34 1.54
CA GLY A 87 -5.51 -1.95 1.45
C GLY A 87 -6.31 -1.17 0.41
N SER A 88 -6.66 0.07 0.73
CA SER A 88 -7.42 0.97 -0.14
C SER A 88 -6.54 2.04 -0.76
N TYR A 89 -6.73 2.26 -2.05
CA TYR A 89 -6.03 3.24 -2.86
C TYR A 89 -6.95 4.40 -3.16
N VAL A 90 -6.47 5.62 -2.94
CA VAL A 90 -7.23 6.86 -3.13
C VAL A 90 -6.60 7.71 -4.22
N PHE A 91 -7.42 8.40 -5.00
CA PHE A 91 -6.93 9.28 -6.04
C PHE A 91 -6.34 10.57 -5.44
N GLN A 92 -5.11 10.88 -5.81
CA GLN A 92 -4.40 12.12 -5.53
C GLN A 92 -4.18 12.88 -6.84
N GLY A 93 -5.15 13.72 -7.22
CA GLY A 93 -5.09 14.58 -8.41
C GLY A 93 -6.37 15.37 -8.61
N ALA A 94 -6.44 16.18 -9.67
CA ALA A 94 -7.59 17.04 -10.00
C ALA A 94 -8.83 16.31 -10.59
N SER A 95 -9.03 15.05 -10.19
CA SER A 95 -9.99 14.05 -10.66
C SER A 95 -9.67 13.29 -11.97
N ARG A 96 -9.77 11.95 -11.92
CA ARG A 96 -10.01 11.04 -13.06
C ARG A 96 -11.33 10.31 -12.76
N GLY A 97 -12.44 10.76 -13.32
CA GLY A 97 -13.76 10.12 -13.11
C GLY A 97 -14.43 10.45 -11.77
N LYS A 98 -15.17 9.48 -11.20
CA LYS A 98 -15.93 9.66 -9.93
C LYS A 98 -15.05 9.63 -8.66
N GLY A 99 -13.82 9.13 -8.77
CA GLY A 99 -12.71 9.43 -7.85
C GLY A 99 -12.76 8.83 -6.44
N GLY A 100 -13.58 7.82 -6.19
CA GLY A 100 -13.63 7.13 -4.88
C GLY A 100 -12.52 6.10 -4.69
N PRO A 101 -12.41 5.50 -3.49
CA PRO A 101 -11.38 4.54 -3.16
C PRO A 101 -11.51 3.23 -3.96
N VAL A 102 -10.39 2.64 -4.34
CA VAL A 102 -10.30 1.27 -4.87
C VAL A 102 -9.65 0.39 -3.82
N THR A 103 -10.31 -0.69 -3.42
CA THR A 103 -9.81 -1.61 -2.39
C THR A 103 -9.21 -2.86 -3.03
N VAL A 104 -8.01 -3.24 -2.58
CA VAL A 104 -7.35 -4.49 -2.91
C VAL A 104 -7.41 -5.40 -1.69
N ARG A 105 -7.84 -6.63 -1.90
CA ARG A 105 -7.91 -7.68 -0.88
C ARG A 105 -7.31 -8.96 -1.42
N ALA A 106 -6.49 -9.65 -0.65
CA ALA A 106 -5.95 -10.95 -0.99
C ALA A 106 -6.25 -11.95 0.13
N GLU A 107 -6.81 -13.09 -0.23
CA GLU A 107 -7.16 -14.18 0.70
C GLU A 107 -6.68 -15.53 0.13
N ARG A 108 -6.41 -16.50 1.01
CA ARG A 108 -6.04 -17.84 0.57
C ARG A 108 -7.27 -18.61 0.09
N GLY A 109 -7.08 -19.41 -0.94
CA GLY A 109 -8.10 -20.33 -1.42
C GLY A 109 -8.29 -20.27 -2.94
N PRO A 110 -9.17 -21.13 -3.45
CA PRO A 110 -9.50 -21.14 -4.87
C PRO A 110 -10.44 -19.98 -5.21
N ARG A 111 -10.21 -19.33 -6.36
CA ARG A 111 -11.20 -18.40 -6.92
C ARG A 111 -12.45 -19.19 -7.29
N GLN A 112 -13.62 -18.66 -6.94
CA GLN A 112 -14.88 -19.27 -7.32
C GLN A 112 -15.17 -19.06 -8.80
N ASP A 113 -15.67 -20.09 -9.47
CA ASP A 113 -16.13 -19.98 -10.86
C ASP A 113 -17.42 -19.16 -10.96
N CYS A 114 -17.68 -18.61 -12.15
CA CYS A 114 -18.98 -18.03 -12.44
C CYS A 114 -20.04 -19.14 -12.52
N PRO A 115 -21.19 -19.01 -11.83
CA PRO A 115 -22.25 -19.98 -11.97
C PRO A 115 -22.78 -19.99 -13.40
N ARG A 116 -23.11 -21.18 -13.93
CA ARG A 116 -23.68 -21.33 -15.28
C ARG A 116 -25.03 -20.61 -15.44
N THR A 117 -25.77 -20.53 -14.35
CA THR A 117 -27.07 -19.87 -14.29
C THR A 117 -27.02 -18.82 -13.19
N PRO A 118 -27.14 -17.51 -13.50
CA PRO A 118 -27.17 -16.49 -12.47
C PRO A 118 -28.43 -16.66 -11.61
N ALA A 119 -28.27 -16.55 -10.29
CA ALA A 119 -29.39 -16.53 -9.38
C ALA A 119 -30.24 -15.27 -9.64
N ARG A 120 -31.57 -15.40 -9.59
CA ARG A 120 -32.47 -14.26 -9.83
C ARG A 120 -32.28 -13.20 -8.74
N GLY A 121 -31.88 -11.99 -9.14
CA GLY A 121 -31.58 -10.90 -8.21
C GLY A 121 -30.29 -11.08 -7.39
N GLY A 122 -29.46 -12.07 -7.75
CA GLY A 122 -28.15 -12.30 -7.13
C GLY A 122 -27.02 -11.59 -7.86
N GLU A 123 -25.80 -11.91 -7.43
CA GLU A 123 -24.57 -11.42 -8.05
C GLU A 123 -24.49 -11.78 -9.56
N THR A 124 -24.01 -10.83 -10.36
CA THR A 124 -23.61 -11.11 -11.75
C THR A 124 -22.12 -11.46 -11.80
N CYS A 125 -21.74 -12.33 -12.74
CA CYS A 125 -20.38 -12.81 -12.90
C CYS A 125 -20.06 -12.95 -14.39
N GLU A 126 -18.99 -12.30 -14.82
CA GLU A 126 -18.53 -12.27 -16.22
C GLU A 126 -17.03 -12.58 -16.28
N ARG A 127 -16.64 -13.60 -17.06
CA ARG A 127 -15.24 -13.96 -17.24
C ARG A 127 -14.61 -13.14 -18.38
N GLU A 128 -13.46 -12.55 -18.11
CA GLU A 128 -12.65 -11.75 -19.03
C GLU A 128 -11.19 -12.23 -19.04
N GLY A 129 -10.91 -13.30 -19.79
CA GLY A 129 -9.61 -13.95 -19.73
C GLY A 129 -9.33 -14.49 -18.32
N GLU A 130 -8.22 -14.07 -17.73
CA GLU A 130 -7.84 -14.43 -16.35
C GLU A 130 -8.62 -13.67 -15.28
N LEU A 131 -9.31 -12.59 -15.64
CA LEU A 131 -10.11 -11.79 -14.72
C LEU A 131 -11.55 -12.28 -14.69
N VAL A 132 -12.20 -12.17 -13.53
CA VAL A 132 -13.64 -12.39 -13.39
C VAL A 132 -14.24 -11.11 -12.81
N PHE A 133 -15.09 -10.44 -13.57
CA PHE A 133 -15.85 -9.29 -13.10
C PHE A 133 -17.11 -9.75 -12.39
N ARG A 134 -17.38 -9.21 -11.21
CA ARG A 134 -18.55 -9.51 -10.41
C ARG A 134 -19.24 -8.24 -9.94
N THR A 135 -20.56 -8.28 -9.84
CA THR A 135 -21.36 -7.20 -9.24
C THR A 135 -22.40 -7.77 -8.29
N GLY A 136 -22.44 -7.30 -7.05
CA GLY A 136 -23.35 -7.78 -6.01
C GLY A 136 -23.20 -6.92 -4.76
N ASP A 137 -24.20 -6.92 -3.89
CA ASP A 137 -24.15 -6.23 -2.58
C ASP A 137 -23.78 -4.73 -2.63
N GLY A 138 -24.13 -4.06 -3.73
CA GLY A 138 -23.80 -2.64 -3.96
C GLY A 138 -22.34 -2.38 -4.37
N GLU A 139 -21.56 -3.43 -4.63
CA GLU A 139 -20.18 -3.33 -5.09
C GLU A 139 -20.00 -3.93 -6.48
N GLN A 140 -18.90 -3.53 -7.12
CA GLN A 140 -18.36 -4.16 -8.30
C GLN A 140 -16.89 -4.50 -8.05
N ARG A 141 -16.45 -5.64 -8.58
CA ARG A 141 -15.13 -6.17 -8.28
C ARG A 141 -14.57 -7.02 -9.42
N TYR A 142 -13.25 -6.99 -9.56
CA TYR A 142 -12.53 -8.01 -10.34
C TYR A 142 -11.86 -8.99 -9.39
N GLU A 143 -11.96 -10.28 -9.71
CA GLU A 143 -11.24 -11.36 -9.05
C GLU A 143 -10.20 -11.96 -9.99
N LEU A 144 -9.00 -12.18 -9.46
CA LEU A 144 -7.92 -12.92 -10.10
C LEU A 144 -7.39 -13.99 -9.15
N ALA A 145 -6.80 -15.04 -9.72
CA ALA A 145 -6.16 -16.11 -8.96
C ALA A 145 -4.64 -16.06 -9.19
N ASP A 146 -3.86 -16.15 -8.13
CA ASP A 146 -2.39 -16.20 -8.22
C ASP A 146 -1.82 -17.09 -7.10
N GLY A 147 -1.19 -18.21 -7.48
CA GLY A 147 -0.47 -19.10 -6.56
C GLY A 147 -1.28 -19.57 -5.35
N GLY A 148 -2.57 -19.86 -5.52
CA GLY A 148 -3.47 -20.29 -4.43
C GLY A 148 -4.09 -19.14 -3.63
N HIS A 149 -3.92 -17.89 -4.08
CA HIS A 149 -4.57 -16.72 -3.53
C HIS A 149 -5.68 -16.24 -4.47
N VAL A 150 -6.76 -15.73 -3.90
CA VAL A 150 -7.77 -14.94 -4.60
C VAL A 150 -7.52 -13.48 -4.28
N ILE A 151 -7.32 -12.67 -5.31
CA ILE A 151 -7.16 -11.24 -5.16
C ILE A 151 -8.39 -10.56 -5.74
N THR A 152 -9.01 -9.73 -4.93
CA THR A 152 -10.20 -8.95 -5.26
C THR A 152 -9.81 -7.48 -5.33
N VAL A 153 -10.14 -6.84 -6.43
CA VAL A 153 -10.06 -5.39 -6.61
C VAL A 153 -11.47 -4.85 -6.73
N SER A 154 -11.94 -4.13 -5.71
CA SER A 154 -13.33 -3.69 -5.59
C SER A 154 -13.46 -2.18 -5.41
N ALA A 155 -14.61 -1.67 -5.79
CA ALA A 155 -15.08 -0.32 -5.46
C ALA A 155 -16.61 -0.28 -5.64
N ARG A 156 -17.26 0.77 -5.14
CA ARG A 156 -18.67 0.97 -5.46
C ARG A 156 -18.86 1.48 -6.91
N PRO A 157 -19.99 1.19 -7.57
CA PRO A 157 -20.33 1.71 -8.90
C PRO A 157 -20.23 3.24 -9.02
N GLU A 158 -20.55 3.97 -7.95
CA GLU A 158 -20.46 5.42 -7.87
C GLU A 158 -19.05 5.95 -7.56
N GLU A 159 -18.11 5.09 -7.16
CA GLU A 159 -16.76 5.50 -6.75
C GLU A 159 -15.75 5.30 -7.88
N ALA A 160 -15.86 4.21 -8.63
CA ALA A 160 -14.97 3.89 -9.74
C ALA A 160 -15.74 3.39 -10.95
N GLU A 161 -15.25 3.66 -12.15
CA GLU A 161 -15.79 3.02 -13.34
C GLU A 161 -15.22 1.61 -13.50
N ARG A 162 -15.97 0.70 -14.15
CA ARG A 162 -15.51 -0.66 -14.47
C ARG A 162 -14.18 -0.67 -15.25
N SER A 163 -13.95 0.34 -16.10
CA SER A 163 -12.71 0.53 -16.86
C SER A 163 -11.50 0.77 -15.95
N LEU A 164 -11.65 1.66 -14.97
CA LEU A 164 -10.63 1.95 -13.95
C LEU A 164 -10.36 0.72 -13.08
N LEU A 165 -11.41 0.03 -12.64
CA LEU A 165 -11.27 -1.23 -11.89
C LEU A 165 -10.54 -2.31 -12.71
N ARG A 166 -10.80 -2.37 -14.03
CA ARG A 166 -10.11 -3.30 -14.93
C ARG A 166 -8.63 -2.95 -15.06
N GLU A 167 -8.29 -1.66 -15.19
CA GLU A 167 -6.91 -1.18 -15.19
C GLU A 167 -6.20 -1.55 -13.89
N ALA A 168 -6.84 -1.29 -12.75
CA ALA A 168 -6.34 -1.66 -11.43
C ALA A 168 -6.08 -3.17 -11.32
N ALA A 169 -7.07 -4.00 -11.67
CA ALA A 169 -6.96 -5.45 -11.64
C ALA A 169 -5.82 -5.99 -12.52
N ARG A 170 -5.62 -5.41 -13.70
CA ARG A 170 -4.51 -5.79 -14.61
C ARG A 170 -3.13 -5.39 -14.07
N SER A 171 -3.08 -4.38 -13.21
CA SER A 171 -1.84 -3.91 -12.59
C SER A 171 -1.48 -4.65 -11.30
N VAL A 172 -2.33 -5.57 -10.83
CA VAL A 172 -2.09 -6.33 -9.59
C VAL A 172 -0.82 -7.16 -9.71
N HIS A 173 0.02 -7.10 -8.68
CA HIS A 173 1.18 -7.98 -8.51
C HIS A 173 1.50 -8.14 -7.03
N ARG A 174 2.25 -9.20 -6.70
CA ARG A 174 2.85 -9.35 -5.37
C ARG A 174 3.86 -8.23 -5.16
N ALA A 175 3.86 -7.66 -3.96
CA ALA A 175 4.78 -6.60 -3.59
C ALA A 175 6.24 -7.10 -3.58
N ASP A 176 7.12 -6.36 -4.25
CA ASP A 176 8.57 -6.52 -4.09
C ASP A 176 9.07 -5.96 -2.74
N ASP A 177 10.38 -6.02 -2.47
CA ASP A 177 10.96 -5.50 -1.22
C ASP A 177 10.70 -4.01 -1.01
N GLU A 178 10.81 -3.21 -2.07
CA GLU A 178 10.63 -1.75 -2.01
C GLU A 178 9.15 -1.39 -1.82
N GLU A 179 8.25 -2.20 -2.36
CA GLU A 179 6.81 -2.08 -2.16
C GLU A 179 6.40 -2.52 -0.76
N LEU A 180 6.91 -3.64 -0.27
CA LEU A 180 6.68 -4.09 1.10
C LEU A 180 7.15 -3.05 2.13
N ASP A 181 8.31 -2.44 1.90
CA ASP A 181 8.82 -1.38 2.79
C ASP A 181 7.90 -0.16 2.84
N ARG A 182 7.24 0.17 1.73
CA ARG A 182 6.29 1.28 1.65
C ARG A 182 4.89 0.95 2.18
N VAL A 183 4.45 -0.29 1.97
CA VAL A 183 3.07 -0.75 2.27
C VAL A 183 2.92 -1.14 3.72
N LEU A 184 3.88 -1.92 4.25
CA LEU A 184 3.77 -2.43 5.60
C LEU A 184 4.01 -1.30 6.59
N PRO A 185 3.25 -1.20 7.69
CA PRO A 185 3.60 -0.26 8.74
C PRO A 185 4.95 -0.68 9.38
N PRO A 186 5.74 0.29 9.88
CA PRO A 186 6.91 -0.05 10.66
C PRO A 186 6.49 -0.79 11.94
N VAL A 187 7.28 -1.79 12.36
CA VAL A 187 7.10 -2.38 13.69
C VAL A 187 7.44 -1.29 14.69
N ARG A 188 6.42 -0.76 15.37
CA ARG A 188 6.66 0.13 16.50
C ARG A 188 7.42 -0.70 17.54
N GLY A 189 8.60 -0.23 17.94
CA GLY A 189 9.30 -0.77 19.09
C GLY A 189 8.36 -0.81 20.31
N ARG A 190 8.72 -1.64 21.30
CA ARG A 190 7.98 -1.92 22.54
C ARG A 190 7.05 -0.76 22.92
N PRO A 191 5.77 -1.03 23.25
CA PRO A 191 4.79 0.01 23.51
C PRO A 191 5.43 1.06 24.41
N MET A 192 5.63 2.27 23.86
CA MET A 192 5.99 3.44 24.65
C MET A 192 5.04 3.42 25.83
N ASP A 193 5.58 3.44 27.06
CA ASP A 193 4.83 3.32 28.31
C ASP A 193 3.45 3.94 28.12
N MET A 194 2.48 3.05 27.85
CA MET A 194 1.13 3.50 27.60
C MET A 194 0.76 4.17 28.92
N PRO A 195 0.33 5.45 28.92
CA PRO A 195 -0.02 6.11 30.17
C PRO A 195 -0.89 5.14 30.95
N PRO A 196 -0.62 4.91 32.25
CA PRO A 196 -1.45 4.06 33.06
C PRO A 196 -2.88 4.46 32.75
N ARG A 197 -3.71 3.53 32.28
CA ARG A 197 -5.14 3.82 32.15
C ARG A 197 -5.51 4.30 33.53
N GLY A 198 -5.89 5.58 33.63
CA GLY A 198 -6.41 6.13 34.86
C GLY A 198 -7.40 5.11 35.39
N ASP A 199 -7.37 4.91 36.69
CA ASP A 199 -8.35 4.09 37.40
C ASP A 199 -9.73 4.44 36.86
N LEU A 200 -10.30 3.54 36.07
CA LEU A 200 -11.70 3.60 35.72
C LEU A 200 -12.44 3.57 37.05
N PRO A 201 -13.25 4.60 37.39
CA PRO A 201 -14.05 4.53 38.60
C PRO A 201 -14.83 3.22 38.55
N SER A 202 -14.83 2.50 39.67
CA SER A 202 -15.49 1.19 39.79
C SER A 202 -16.97 1.23 39.41
N HIS A 203 -17.55 2.43 39.34
CA HIS A 203 -18.89 2.68 38.85
C HIS A 203 -18.75 3.56 37.61
N GLY A 204 -19.02 2.98 36.43
CA GLY A 204 -19.21 3.77 35.22
C GLY A 204 -20.40 4.69 35.44
N GLY A 205 -20.25 5.98 35.18
CA GLY A 205 -21.29 7.01 35.35
C GLY A 205 -22.48 6.89 34.41
N GLY A 206 -22.85 5.66 34.03
CA GLY A 206 -23.97 5.31 33.17
C GLY A 206 -23.77 5.80 31.74
N ALA A 207 -23.87 4.91 30.76
CA ALA A 207 -24.32 5.37 29.44
C ALA A 207 -25.68 6.08 29.63
N PRO A 208 -25.97 7.16 28.90
CA PRO A 208 -27.28 7.79 28.96
C PRO A 208 -28.39 6.76 28.71
N ASP A 209 -29.46 6.83 29.50
CA ASP A 209 -30.61 5.95 29.34
C ASP A 209 -31.30 6.27 28.00
N ASN A 210 -31.15 5.35 27.04
CA ASN A 210 -31.78 5.43 25.72
C ASN A 210 -33.15 4.74 25.68
N ARG A 211 -33.80 4.51 26.83
CA ARG A 211 -35.18 4.00 26.85
C ARG A 211 -36.08 4.95 26.05
N PRO A 212 -36.80 4.42 25.04
CA PRO A 212 -37.88 5.17 24.41
C PRO A 212 -38.92 5.56 25.47
N PRO A 213 -39.57 6.73 25.37
CA PRO A 213 -40.67 7.06 26.27
C PRO A 213 -41.77 6.00 26.16
N GLU A 214 -42.08 5.36 27.27
CA GLU A 214 -43.25 4.49 27.37
C GLU A 214 -44.51 5.35 27.36
N GLY A 215 -45.39 5.09 26.38
CA GLY A 215 -46.78 5.54 26.42
C GLY A 215 -47.08 6.85 25.71
N SER A 216 -47.64 6.73 24.51
CA SER A 216 -48.69 7.62 24.04
C SER A 216 -49.66 6.76 23.23
N GLY A 217 -50.56 6.10 23.95
CA GLY A 217 -51.85 5.67 23.40
C GLY A 217 -52.83 6.83 23.43
#